data_AF-A0A3Q2P7I0-F1
#
_entry.id   AF-A0A3Q2P7I0-F1
#
_cell.length_a   1.000
_cell.length_b   1.000
_cell.length_c   1.000
_cell.angle_alpha   90.00
_cell.angle_beta   90.00
_cell.angle_gamma   90.00
#
_symmetry.space_group_name_H-M   'P 1'
#
loop_
_entity.id
_entity.type
_entity.pdbx_description
1 polymer ?
#
loop_
_entity_poly.entity_id
_entity_poly.type
_entity_poly.pdbx_seq_one_letter_code
_entity_poly.pdbx_strand_id
1 'polypeptide(L)'
;MVRKTTGNIGRCSWTRRSHHLKAPQRLRPVRTVVTRSQRTSGGCFFNGLPAEVFHMILDEMSVVDISVFSMVSKEITSYIVDYVSSQAWRNKTIIQSFHNPTLLEQRSTLEHYRHLGLLFKRCTLLLPTKDRLKFTFSKFSEIPCFMLERCLTPDCTGYSRYGVFLQTLIAGWDELECHRVFNFLCDQTGLLLKTEALLTAKPGLKRNQELQLRLFCRKVLLDPCQNQPDGQFWLVQLLKPWPMVSQAHLLFILYGPLLHEGEVTFIKQRCGKTSRGGGDIYRARQAAL
;
A
#
# COMPACT_ATOMS: atom_id res chain seq x y z
N MET A 1 -48.68 -49.28 -53.29
CA MET A 1 -48.41 -48.53 -52.04
C MET A 1 -47.66 -47.26 -52.40
N VAL A 2 -48.19 -46.12 -52.00
CA VAL A 2 -48.13 -44.78 -52.63
C VAL A 2 -47.60 -43.80 -51.56
N ARG A 3 -46.78 -42.76 -51.78
CA ARG A 3 -45.96 -42.24 -52.89
C ARG A 3 -45.05 -41.14 -52.28
N LYS A 4 -43.85 -40.99 -52.87
CA LYS A 4 -43.14 -39.74 -53.27
C LYS A 4 -42.77 -38.63 -52.26
N THR A 5 -41.45 -38.53 -52.03
CA THR A 5 -40.52 -37.45 -52.46
C THR A 5 -40.92 -35.97 -52.49
N THR A 6 -39.95 -35.18 -51.97
CA THR A 6 -39.37 -33.90 -52.43
C THR A 6 -40.12 -32.58 -52.25
N GLY A 7 -39.37 -31.57 -51.78
CA GLY A 7 -39.55 -30.18 -52.19
C GLY A 7 -39.34 -29.15 -51.08
N ASN A 8 -38.14 -28.57 -51.04
CA ASN A 8 -37.79 -27.39 -50.23
C ASN A 8 -38.11 -26.10 -51.02
N ILE A 9 -38.01 -24.95 -50.33
CA ILE A 9 -38.02 -23.54 -50.83
C ILE A 9 -39.33 -22.77 -50.58
N GLY A 10 -39.18 -21.62 -49.92
CA GLY A 10 -40.08 -20.49 -50.12
C GLY A 10 -40.27 -19.59 -48.90
N ARG A 11 -39.41 -18.57 -48.74
CA ARG A 11 -39.76 -17.38 -47.94
C ARG A 11 -40.98 -16.72 -48.57
N CYS A 12 -41.91 -16.24 -47.75
CA CYS A 12 -42.87 -15.26 -48.22
C CYS A 12 -43.24 -14.23 -47.15
N SER A 13 -43.48 -13.04 -47.68
CA SER A 13 -43.65 -11.74 -47.06
C SER A 13 -45.06 -11.50 -46.52
N TRP A 14 -45.18 -10.38 -45.80
CA TRP A 14 -46.36 -9.82 -45.15
C TRP A 14 -47.63 -9.72 -46.01
N THR A 15 -48.80 -9.78 -45.34
CA THR A 15 -49.91 -8.81 -45.55
C THR A 15 -50.99 -8.89 -44.44
N ARG A 16 -51.22 -7.74 -43.77
CA ARG A 16 -52.51 -7.04 -43.56
C ARG A 16 -53.76 -7.82 -43.05
N ARG A 17 -54.27 -7.48 -41.84
CA ARG A 17 -55.43 -6.57 -41.60
C ARG A 17 -55.90 -6.63 -40.13
N SER A 18 -56.34 -5.46 -39.67
CA SER A 18 -56.93 -5.10 -38.37
C SER A 18 -58.27 -5.76 -38.09
N HIS A 19 -58.66 -5.95 -36.81
CA HIS A 19 -59.96 -5.52 -36.28
C HIS A 19 -59.94 -5.41 -34.73
N HIS A 20 -60.26 -4.20 -34.27
CA HIS A 20 -60.72 -3.71 -32.96
C HIS A 20 -61.08 -4.71 -31.84
N LEU A 21 -60.65 -4.43 -30.60
CA LEU A 21 -61.51 -3.95 -29.48
C LEU A 21 -60.80 -3.99 -28.10
N LYS A 22 -61.12 -2.97 -27.28
CA LYS A 22 -60.99 -2.82 -25.81
C LYS A 22 -59.70 -2.19 -25.24
N ALA A 23 -59.84 -0.91 -24.88
CA ALA A 23 -58.98 -0.17 -23.97
C ALA A 23 -59.12 -0.68 -22.52
N PRO A 24 -58.02 -0.82 -21.75
CA PRO A 24 -58.08 -0.92 -20.29
C PRO A 24 -57.92 0.45 -19.62
N GLN A 25 -58.63 0.58 -18.51
CA GLN A 25 -58.84 1.78 -17.71
C GLN A 25 -57.54 2.39 -17.15
N ARG A 26 -57.45 3.73 -17.18
CA ARG A 26 -56.47 4.50 -16.43
C ARG A 26 -56.67 4.28 -14.92
N LEU A 27 -55.78 3.51 -14.30
CA LEU A 27 -55.57 3.57 -12.85
C LEU A 27 -54.82 4.86 -12.51
N ARG A 28 -55.42 5.66 -11.62
CA ARG A 28 -54.88 6.94 -11.14
C ARG A 28 -53.54 6.72 -10.43
N PRO A 29 -52.53 7.58 -10.63
CA PRO A 29 -51.34 7.56 -9.77
C PRO A 29 -51.72 8.04 -8.36
N VAL A 30 -51.26 7.29 -7.37
CA VAL A 30 -51.25 7.70 -5.96
C VAL A 30 -50.53 9.06 -5.87
N ARG A 31 -51.20 10.07 -5.31
CA ARG A 31 -50.60 11.37 -5.03
C ARG A 31 -49.55 11.19 -3.93
N THR A 32 -48.28 11.07 -4.33
CA THR A 32 -47.18 11.39 -3.43
C THR A 32 -47.27 12.89 -3.15
N VAL A 33 -47.52 13.27 -1.90
CA VAL A 33 -47.38 14.65 -1.43
C VAL A 33 -45.90 14.97 -1.48
N VAL A 34 -45.46 15.53 -2.60
CA VAL A 34 -44.12 16.12 -2.73
C VAL A 34 -44.18 17.44 -1.99
N THR A 35 -43.60 17.49 -0.79
CA THR A 35 -43.29 18.76 -0.14
C THR A 35 -42.42 19.58 -1.09
N ARG A 36 -42.87 20.81 -1.36
CA ARG A 36 -42.33 21.75 -2.35
C ARG A 36 -40.96 22.33 -1.92
N SER A 37 -40.08 21.54 -1.30
CA SER A 37 -38.72 21.94 -0.91
C SER A 37 -37.62 21.21 -1.69
N GLN A 38 -37.95 20.21 -2.53
CA GLN A 38 -36.96 19.50 -3.36
C GLN A 38 -36.88 20.01 -4.82
N ARG A 39 -36.84 21.34 -5.00
CA ARG A 39 -36.53 21.95 -6.32
C ARG A 39 -35.60 23.14 -6.17
N THR A 40 -34.45 22.89 -5.59
CA THR A 40 -33.20 23.57 -5.94
C THR A 40 -32.21 22.46 -6.25
N SER A 41 -31.56 22.55 -7.41
CA SER A 41 -30.54 21.62 -7.92
C SER A 41 -29.73 20.96 -6.80
N GLY A 42 -29.69 19.63 -6.77
CA GLY A 42 -28.91 18.82 -5.82
C GLY A 42 -27.40 18.92 -6.03
N GLY A 43 -26.89 20.15 -6.19
CA GLY A 43 -25.47 20.45 -6.19
C GLY A 43 -25.00 20.75 -4.77
N CYS A 44 -23.84 20.22 -4.42
CA CYS A 44 -23.14 20.63 -3.21
C CYS A 44 -22.91 22.15 -3.25
N PHE A 45 -23.08 22.87 -2.13
CA PHE A 45 -22.84 24.32 -2.06
C PHE A 45 -21.44 24.70 -2.60
N PHE A 46 -20.48 23.79 -2.43
CA PHE A 46 -19.11 23.93 -2.92
C PHE A 46 -18.96 23.85 -4.45
N ASN A 47 -19.95 23.35 -5.20
CA ASN A 47 -19.87 23.27 -6.66
C ASN A 47 -19.84 24.65 -7.33
N GLY A 48 -20.29 25.70 -6.63
CA GLY A 48 -20.22 27.08 -7.12
C GLY A 48 -18.92 27.81 -6.77
N LEU A 49 -18.03 27.20 -5.97
CA LEU A 49 -16.78 27.82 -5.55
C LEU A 49 -15.64 27.46 -6.54
N PRO A 50 -14.77 28.44 -6.89
CA PRO A 50 -13.52 28.13 -7.59
C PRO A 50 -12.67 27.16 -6.76
N ALA A 51 -11.95 26.25 -7.45
CA ALA A 51 -11.13 25.23 -6.79
C ALA A 51 -10.06 25.84 -5.88
N GLU A 52 -9.55 27.02 -6.24
CA GLU A 52 -8.56 27.78 -5.47
C GLU A 52 -9.12 28.22 -4.11
N VAL A 53 -10.39 28.66 -4.07
CA VAL A 53 -11.05 29.04 -2.82
C VAL A 53 -11.25 27.82 -1.93
N PHE A 54 -11.61 26.69 -2.52
CA PHE A 54 -11.71 25.44 -1.77
C PHE A 54 -10.35 25.01 -1.19
N HIS A 55 -9.27 25.12 -1.97
CA HIS A 55 -7.92 24.84 -1.49
C HIS A 55 -7.50 25.77 -0.35
N MET A 56 -7.84 27.06 -0.41
CA MET A 56 -7.60 28.01 0.69
C MET A 56 -8.34 27.60 1.97
N ILE A 57 -9.58 27.10 1.87
CA ILE A 57 -10.31 26.57 3.01
C ILE A 57 -9.60 25.35 3.59
N LEU A 58 -9.18 24.40 2.73
CA LEU A 58 -8.45 23.21 3.15
C LEU A 58 -7.09 23.56 3.78
N ASP A 59 -6.44 24.65 3.36
CA ASP A 59 -5.17 25.10 3.89
C ASP A 59 -5.24 25.53 5.37
N GLU A 60 -6.41 25.93 5.85
CA GLU A 60 -6.68 26.31 7.25
C GLU A 60 -7.04 25.10 8.13
N MET A 61 -7.23 23.92 7.53
CA MET A 61 -7.64 22.71 8.24
C MET A 61 -6.43 21.82 8.59
N SER A 62 -6.53 21.09 9.70
CA SER A 62 -5.53 20.06 10.01
C SER A 62 -5.69 18.85 9.07
N VAL A 63 -4.62 18.06 8.92
CA VAL A 63 -4.67 16.80 8.12
C VAL A 63 -5.77 15.86 8.62
N VAL A 64 -6.03 15.84 9.93
CA VAL A 64 -7.08 15.02 10.54
C VAL A 64 -8.46 15.55 10.16
N ASP A 65 -8.66 16.86 10.18
CA ASP A 65 -9.94 17.46 9.82
C ASP A 65 -10.23 17.27 8.33
N ILE A 66 -9.24 17.44 7.46
CA ILE A 66 -9.37 17.13 6.02
C ILE A 66 -9.72 15.65 5.83
N SER A 67 -9.10 14.77 6.61
CA SER A 67 -9.36 13.33 6.60
C SER A 67 -10.81 12.99 6.99
N VAL A 68 -11.38 13.69 7.97
CA VAL A 68 -12.81 13.54 8.33
C VAL A 68 -13.71 14.17 7.26
N PHE A 69 -13.34 15.34 6.76
CA PHE A 69 -14.09 16.07 5.75
C PHE A 69 -14.21 15.29 4.43
N SER A 70 -13.19 14.50 4.08
CA SER A 70 -13.23 13.60 2.91
C SER A 70 -14.27 12.48 3.01
N MET A 71 -14.95 12.31 4.15
CA MET A 71 -16.02 11.33 4.29
C MET A 71 -17.43 11.92 4.10
N VAL A 72 -17.54 13.24 3.89
CA VAL A 72 -18.84 13.92 3.85
C VAL A 72 -19.61 13.66 2.55
N SER A 73 -18.95 13.71 1.40
CA SER A 73 -19.56 13.39 0.10
C SER A 73 -18.54 12.95 -0.93
N LYS A 74 -19.01 12.36 -2.05
CA LYS A 74 -18.15 11.93 -3.16
C LYS A 74 -17.50 13.12 -3.85
N GLU A 75 -18.23 14.22 -3.99
CA GLU A 75 -17.78 15.48 -4.58
C GLU A 75 -16.66 16.10 -3.73
N ILE A 76 -16.86 16.20 -2.41
CA ILE A 76 -15.82 16.68 -1.47
C ILE A 76 -14.59 15.78 -1.52
N THR A 77 -14.78 14.46 -1.61
CA THR A 77 -13.67 13.51 -1.76
C THR A 77 -12.87 13.81 -3.03
N SER A 78 -13.54 14.07 -4.16
CA SER A 78 -12.87 14.43 -5.42
C SER A 78 -12.02 15.69 -5.27
N TYR A 79 -12.59 16.76 -4.70
CA TYR A 79 -11.84 18.00 -4.48
C TYR A 79 -10.64 17.80 -3.56
N ILE A 80 -10.76 16.97 -2.51
CA ILE A 80 -9.64 16.66 -1.61
C ILE A 80 -8.57 15.83 -2.33
N VAL A 81 -8.94 14.89 -3.18
CA VAL A 81 -8.00 14.10 -3.99
C VAL A 81 -7.22 15.00 -4.96
N ASP A 82 -7.89 16.00 -5.55
CA ASP A 82 -7.27 17.00 -6.42
C ASP A 82 -6.32 17.90 -5.62
N TYR A 83 -6.75 18.38 -4.46
CA TYR A 83 -5.94 19.19 -3.54
C TYR A 83 -4.68 18.45 -3.07
N VAL A 84 -4.81 17.20 -2.59
CA VAL A 84 -3.69 16.33 -2.18
C VAL A 84 -2.78 15.99 -3.36
N SER A 85 -3.28 16.12 -4.59
CA SER A 85 -2.46 15.98 -5.79
C SER A 85 -1.69 17.22 -6.18
N SER A 86 -2.00 18.38 -5.62
CA SER A 86 -1.30 19.61 -5.90
C SER A 86 0.12 19.60 -5.33
N GLN A 87 1.04 20.25 -6.04
CA GLN A 87 2.41 20.42 -5.57
C GLN A 87 2.47 21.32 -4.31
N ALA A 88 1.57 22.31 -4.22
CA ALA A 88 1.47 23.19 -3.06
C ALA A 88 1.18 22.40 -1.77
N TRP A 89 0.17 21.53 -1.81
CA TRP A 89 -0.14 20.66 -0.67
C TRP A 89 1.04 19.75 -0.30
N ARG A 90 1.68 19.15 -1.31
CA ARG A 90 2.81 18.26 -1.08
C ARG A 90 3.97 18.97 -0.39
N ASN A 91 4.34 20.16 -0.87
CA ASN A 91 5.43 20.95 -0.29
C ASN A 91 5.14 21.40 1.14
N LYS A 92 3.87 21.71 1.43
CA LYS A 92 3.42 22.14 2.77
C LYS A 92 3.31 20.96 3.76
N THR A 93 2.75 19.84 3.31
CA THR A 93 2.25 18.79 4.21
C THR A 93 3.19 17.60 4.32
N ILE A 94 4.03 17.30 3.33
CA ILE A 94 4.94 16.17 3.41
C ILE A 94 6.24 16.59 4.10
N ILE A 95 6.33 16.31 5.40
CA ILE A 95 7.49 16.61 6.23
C ILE A 95 8.62 15.62 5.89
N GLN A 96 9.75 16.13 5.38
CA GLN A 96 10.90 15.32 4.94
C GLN A 96 12.11 15.38 5.89
N SER A 97 11.95 15.91 7.11
CA SER A 97 12.98 15.94 8.15
C SER A 97 13.18 14.56 8.80
N PHE A 98 13.83 13.63 8.08
CA PHE A 98 14.03 12.25 8.54
C PHE A 98 15.40 11.99 9.18
N HIS A 99 16.36 12.89 8.98
CA HIS A 99 17.75 12.73 9.39
C HIS A 99 18.02 13.59 10.63
N ASN A 100 18.62 12.98 11.66
CA ASN A 100 18.95 13.63 12.93
C ASN A 100 17.79 14.43 13.58
N PRO A 101 16.55 13.92 13.62
CA PRO A 101 15.47 14.63 14.27
C PRO A 101 15.69 14.64 15.79
N THR A 102 15.31 15.74 16.45
CA THR A 102 15.19 15.75 17.90
C THR A 102 14.11 14.77 18.37
N LEU A 103 14.15 14.33 19.64
CA LEU A 103 13.16 13.38 20.17
C LEU A 103 11.72 13.90 20.09
N LEU A 104 11.53 15.21 20.26
CA LEU A 104 10.23 15.87 20.12
C LEU A 104 9.74 15.85 18.66
N GLU A 105 10.62 16.21 17.72
CA GLU A 105 10.33 16.15 16.27
C GLU A 105 10.05 14.72 15.81
N GLN A 106 10.74 13.73 16.38
CA GLN A 106 10.49 12.33 16.08
C GLN A 106 9.06 11.90 16.44
N ARG A 107 8.53 12.34 17.58
CA ARG A 107 7.15 12.02 17.98
C ARG A 107 6.13 12.75 17.13
N SER A 108 6.31 14.06 16.92
CA SER A 108 5.37 14.86 16.14
C SER A 108 5.33 14.43 14.67
N THR A 109 6.48 14.18 14.05
CA THR A 109 6.54 13.67 12.67
C THR A 109 5.90 12.29 12.55
N LEU A 110 6.12 11.38 13.50
CA LEU A 110 5.51 10.06 13.47
C LEU A 110 3.98 10.12 13.57
N GLU A 111 3.44 10.97 14.45
CA GLU A 111 2.00 11.21 14.54
C GLU A 111 1.44 11.83 13.26
N HIS A 112 2.17 12.77 12.66
CA HIS A 112 1.80 13.37 11.39
C HIS A 112 1.67 12.33 10.26
N TYR A 113 2.59 11.37 10.18
CA TYR A 113 2.50 10.27 9.21
C TYR A 113 1.34 9.30 9.49
N ARG A 114 0.93 9.14 10.76
CA ARG A 114 -0.31 8.43 11.10
C ARG A 114 -1.53 9.20 10.57
N HIS A 115 -1.59 10.51 10.76
CA HIS A 115 -2.67 11.35 10.23
C HIS A 115 -2.73 11.33 8.69
N LEU A 116 -1.57 11.36 8.02
CA LEU A 116 -1.50 11.16 6.57
C LEU A 116 -2.07 9.80 6.17
N GLY A 117 -1.74 8.72 6.89
CA GLY A 117 -2.29 7.39 6.65
C GLY A 117 -3.83 7.37 6.72
N LEU A 118 -4.41 8.07 7.71
CA LEU A 118 -5.87 8.22 7.84
C LEU A 118 -6.48 9.03 6.69
N LEU A 119 -5.83 10.12 6.28
CA LEU A 119 -6.27 10.92 5.14
C LEU A 119 -6.35 10.07 3.88
N PHE A 120 -5.25 9.42 3.49
CA PHE A 120 -5.21 8.56 2.30
C PHE A 120 -6.16 7.38 2.41
N LYS A 121 -6.34 6.79 3.60
CA LYS A 121 -7.32 5.72 3.82
C LYS A 121 -8.73 6.15 3.46
N ARG A 122 -9.15 7.32 3.94
CA ARG A 122 -10.53 7.82 3.78
C ARG A 122 -10.75 8.44 2.41
N CYS A 123 -9.86 9.29 1.91
CA CYS A 123 -10.05 9.97 0.63
C CYS A 123 -9.94 9.02 -0.57
N THR A 124 -9.31 7.84 -0.40
CA THR A 124 -9.24 6.82 -1.46
C THR A 124 -10.23 5.67 -1.27
N LEU A 125 -11.12 5.72 -0.27
CA LEU A 125 -11.99 4.60 0.10
C LEU A 125 -12.85 4.07 -1.06
N LEU A 126 -13.23 4.95 -1.99
CA LEU A 126 -14.07 4.60 -3.15
C LEU A 126 -13.30 4.01 -4.34
N LEU A 127 -11.96 4.00 -4.27
CA LEU A 127 -11.12 3.47 -5.33
C LEU A 127 -10.87 1.96 -5.11
N PRO A 128 -10.70 1.17 -6.18
CA PRO A 128 -10.21 -0.21 -6.05
C PRO A 128 -8.83 -0.26 -5.38
N THR A 129 -8.53 -1.33 -4.65
CA THR A 129 -7.25 -1.51 -3.91
C THR A 129 -6.03 -1.11 -4.74
N LYS A 130 -5.94 -1.58 -5.99
CA LYS A 130 -4.82 -1.29 -6.90
C LYS A 130 -4.63 0.21 -7.16
N ASP A 131 -5.72 0.93 -7.37
CA ASP A 131 -5.69 2.37 -7.68
C ASP A 131 -5.45 3.20 -6.43
N ARG A 132 -5.96 2.76 -5.26
CA ARG A 132 -5.61 3.32 -3.95
C ARG A 132 -4.12 3.31 -3.72
N LEU A 133 -3.48 2.15 -3.96
CA LEU A 133 -2.04 2.01 -3.80
C LEU A 133 -1.30 2.89 -4.83
N LYS A 134 -1.60 2.77 -6.13
CA LYS A 134 -0.96 3.61 -7.15
C LYS A 134 -1.02 5.10 -6.82
N PHE A 135 -2.21 5.60 -6.49
CA PHE A 135 -2.40 7.00 -6.12
C PHE A 135 -1.56 7.37 -4.89
N THR A 136 -1.67 6.60 -3.82
CA THR A 136 -1.02 6.88 -2.54
C THR A 136 0.50 6.89 -2.69
N PHE A 137 1.08 5.81 -3.21
CA PHE A 137 2.51 5.65 -3.30
C PHE A 137 3.15 6.55 -4.36
N SER A 138 2.38 7.03 -5.36
CA SER A 138 2.86 8.05 -6.30
C SER A 138 3.32 9.32 -5.57
N LYS A 139 2.62 9.72 -4.50
CA LYS A 139 2.92 10.95 -3.72
C LYS A 139 4.21 10.84 -2.92
N PHE A 140 4.63 9.62 -2.60
CA PHE A 140 5.83 9.33 -1.82
C PHE A 140 6.99 8.81 -2.68
N SER A 141 6.77 8.54 -3.98
CA SER A 141 7.76 7.94 -4.89
C SER A 141 9.05 8.77 -5.02
N GLU A 142 8.93 10.08 -4.86
CA GLU A 142 10.03 11.04 -4.94
C GLU A 142 10.81 11.21 -3.62
N ILE A 143 10.39 10.57 -2.52
CA ILE A 143 11.07 10.67 -1.23
C ILE A 143 12.12 9.56 -1.13
N PRO A 144 13.44 9.87 -1.18
CA PRO A 144 14.47 8.84 -1.18
C PRO A 144 14.48 8.00 0.10
N CYS A 145 14.12 8.61 1.23
CA CYS A 145 14.10 7.96 2.55
C CYS A 145 13.07 6.85 2.70
N PHE A 146 12.10 6.74 1.78
CA PHE A 146 11.09 5.67 1.78
C PHE A 146 11.43 4.56 0.77
N MET A 147 12.41 4.80 -0.11
CA MET A 147 12.78 3.87 -1.17
C MET A 147 13.97 3.02 -0.75
N LEU A 148 13.82 1.71 -0.89
CA LEU A 148 14.83 0.73 -0.52
C LEU A 148 16.19 1.02 -1.19
N GLU A 149 17.21 1.23 -0.37
CA GLU A 149 18.61 1.55 -0.75
C GLU A 149 18.84 2.93 -1.40
N ARG A 150 17.85 3.83 -1.42
CA ARG A 150 18.04 5.18 -1.98
C ARG A 150 18.51 6.22 -0.96
N CYS A 151 18.35 5.95 0.33
CA CYS A 151 18.89 6.78 1.40
C CYS A 151 19.95 6.01 2.19
N LEU A 152 21.16 6.58 2.24
CA LEU A 152 22.33 5.98 2.90
C LEU A 152 22.68 6.66 4.23
N THR A 153 21.91 7.66 4.64
CA THR A 153 22.17 8.38 5.90
C THR A 153 21.98 7.41 7.08
N PRO A 154 22.97 7.29 7.99
CA PRO A 154 22.82 6.49 9.20
C PRO A 154 21.68 7.06 10.06
N ASP A 155 21.02 6.19 10.81
CA ASP A 155 19.89 6.53 11.69
C ASP A 155 18.72 7.27 11.00
N CYS A 156 18.62 7.16 9.67
CA CYS A 156 17.49 7.68 8.94
C CYS A 156 16.20 7.05 9.44
N THR A 157 15.26 7.90 9.81
CA THR A 157 14.00 7.44 10.39
C THR A 157 12.88 7.25 9.36
N GLY A 158 13.19 7.44 8.07
CA GLY A 158 12.23 7.43 6.95
C GLY A 158 11.35 6.17 6.93
N TYR A 159 11.97 4.98 6.94
CA TYR A 159 11.21 3.72 6.94
C TYR A 159 10.24 3.59 8.12
N SER A 160 10.57 4.13 9.30
CA SER A 160 9.66 4.07 10.45
C SER A 160 8.41 4.92 10.22
N ARG A 161 8.55 6.10 9.60
CA ARG A 161 7.42 6.99 9.29
C ARG A 161 6.56 6.38 8.18
N TYR A 162 7.22 5.83 7.17
CA TYR A 162 6.57 5.12 6.08
C TYR A 162 5.81 3.88 6.56
N GLY A 163 6.38 3.10 7.49
CA GLY A 163 5.72 1.95 8.10
C GLY A 163 4.48 2.33 8.90
N VAL A 164 4.55 3.36 9.74
CA VAL A 164 3.38 3.88 10.49
C VAL A 164 2.29 4.38 9.54
N PHE A 165 2.67 5.10 8.49
CA PHE A 165 1.78 5.54 7.45
C PHE A 165 1.07 4.35 6.78
N LEU A 166 1.85 3.37 6.31
CA LEU A 166 1.36 2.18 5.61
C LEU A 166 0.41 1.37 6.49
N GLN A 167 0.81 1.10 7.73
CA GLN A 167 -0.01 0.35 8.67
C GLN A 167 -1.35 1.06 8.92
N THR A 168 -1.33 2.38 9.07
CA THR A 168 -2.55 3.16 9.28
C THR A 168 -3.46 3.13 8.05
N LEU A 169 -2.88 3.20 6.86
CA LEU A 169 -3.60 3.12 5.59
C LEU A 169 -4.36 1.79 5.43
N ILE A 170 -3.69 0.69 5.75
CA ILE A 170 -4.20 -0.68 5.55
C ILE A 170 -4.91 -1.25 6.78
N ALA A 171 -4.96 -0.51 7.89
CA ALA A 171 -5.61 -0.98 9.11
C ALA A 171 -7.07 -1.41 8.82
N GLY A 172 -7.42 -2.64 9.19
CA GLY A 172 -8.76 -3.21 8.96
C GLY A 172 -9.03 -3.67 7.53
N TRP A 173 -8.03 -3.72 6.66
CA TRP A 173 -8.14 -4.40 5.37
C TRP A 173 -8.08 -5.91 5.57
N ASP A 174 -8.70 -6.67 4.66
CA ASP A 174 -8.67 -8.13 4.71
C ASP A 174 -7.31 -8.71 4.25
N GLU A 175 -7.11 -10.00 4.48
CA GLU A 175 -5.85 -10.68 4.14
C GLU A 175 -5.56 -10.67 2.63
N LEU A 176 -6.57 -10.71 1.76
CA LEU A 176 -6.39 -10.69 0.30
C LEU A 176 -5.94 -9.31 -0.17
N GLU A 177 -6.49 -8.25 0.41
CA GLU A 177 -6.04 -6.89 0.16
C GLU A 177 -4.61 -6.66 0.70
N CYS A 178 -4.28 -7.18 1.88
CA CYS A 178 -2.93 -7.15 2.43
C CYS A 178 -1.91 -7.91 1.54
N HIS A 179 -2.30 -9.03 0.93
CA HIS A 179 -1.47 -9.70 -0.08
C HIS A 179 -1.22 -8.80 -1.31
N ARG A 180 -2.23 -8.05 -1.77
CA ARG A 180 -2.06 -7.09 -2.87
C ARG A 180 -1.10 -5.97 -2.50
N VAL A 181 -1.15 -5.48 -1.26
CA VAL A 181 -0.20 -4.51 -0.72
C VAL A 181 1.22 -5.07 -0.73
N PHE A 182 1.41 -6.31 -0.25
CA PHE A 182 2.72 -6.97 -0.27
C PHE A 182 3.30 -7.06 -1.68
N ASN A 183 2.52 -7.55 -2.65
CA ASN A 183 2.95 -7.66 -4.04
C ASN A 183 3.28 -6.30 -4.64
N PHE A 184 2.44 -5.29 -4.40
CA PHE A 184 2.68 -3.92 -4.86
C PHE A 184 4.00 -3.35 -4.31
N LEU A 185 4.28 -3.56 -3.02
CA LEU A 185 5.54 -3.12 -2.41
C LEU A 185 6.75 -3.86 -3.00
N CYS A 186 6.61 -5.16 -3.24
CA CYS A 186 7.66 -5.96 -3.89
C CYS A 186 7.98 -5.45 -5.29
N ASP A 187 6.94 -5.17 -6.09
CA ASP A 187 7.07 -4.65 -7.46
C ASP A 187 7.73 -3.26 -7.45
N GLN A 188 7.32 -2.38 -6.55
CA GLN A 188 7.84 -1.01 -6.49
C GLN A 188 9.28 -0.94 -6.00
N THR A 189 9.68 -1.79 -5.05
CA THR A 189 11.01 -1.73 -4.41
C THR A 189 12.01 -2.73 -4.96
N GLY A 190 11.55 -3.70 -5.75
CA GLY A 190 12.35 -4.86 -6.16
C GLY A 190 12.71 -5.76 -4.99
N LEU A 191 11.91 -5.78 -3.92
CA LEU A 191 12.24 -6.42 -2.63
C LEU A 191 12.70 -7.87 -2.80
N LEU A 192 11.93 -8.67 -3.54
CA LEU A 192 12.23 -10.09 -3.73
C LEU A 192 13.54 -10.29 -4.50
N LEU A 193 13.75 -9.56 -5.60
CA LEU A 193 14.99 -9.65 -6.39
C LEU A 193 16.23 -9.24 -5.57
N LYS A 194 16.13 -8.17 -4.78
CA LYS A 194 17.21 -7.74 -3.89
C LYS A 194 17.49 -8.76 -2.79
N THR A 195 16.43 -9.36 -2.25
CA THR A 195 16.53 -10.43 -1.24
C THR A 195 17.22 -11.66 -1.82
N GLU A 196 16.84 -12.10 -3.01
CA GLU A 196 17.51 -13.22 -3.72
C GLU A 196 19.01 -12.96 -3.91
N ALA A 197 19.37 -11.75 -4.35
CA ALA A 197 20.76 -11.35 -4.56
C ALA A 197 21.59 -11.28 -3.27
N LEU A 198 20.96 -11.21 -2.10
CA LEU A 198 21.60 -11.28 -0.79
C LEU A 198 21.68 -12.72 -0.29
N LEU A 199 20.63 -13.51 -0.49
CA LEU A 199 20.57 -14.89 -0.06
C LEU A 199 21.54 -15.80 -0.83
N THR A 200 21.80 -15.47 -2.11
CA THR A 200 22.78 -16.16 -2.97
C THR A 200 24.22 -15.68 -2.74
N ALA A 201 24.40 -14.48 -2.18
CA ALA A 201 25.71 -13.95 -1.87
C ALA A 201 26.27 -14.59 -0.59
N LYS A 202 27.60 -14.51 -0.44
CA LYS A 202 28.23 -14.89 0.82
C LYS A 202 27.77 -13.93 1.93
N PRO A 203 27.29 -14.45 3.07
CA PRO A 203 26.86 -13.62 4.19
C PRO A 203 27.92 -12.60 4.63
N GLY A 204 27.49 -11.36 4.89
CA GLY A 204 28.37 -10.28 5.35
C GLY A 204 29.23 -9.65 4.25
N LEU A 205 29.10 -10.07 2.99
CA LEU A 205 29.75 -9.43 1.84
C LEU A 205 29.07 -8.11 1.46
N LYS A 206 27.74 -8.06 1.54
CA LYS A 206 26.92 -6.90 1.17
C LYS A 206 26.24 -6.27 2.38
N ARG A 207 27.02 -5.97 3.42
CA ARG A 207 26.53 -5.53 4.76
C ARG A 207 25.51 -4.39 4.69
N ASN A 208 25.78 -3.36 3.89
CA ASN A 208 24.89 -2.22 3.76
C ASN A 208 23.52 -2.62 3.17
N GLN A 209 23.50 -3.53 2.20
CA GLN A 209 22.26 -4.01 1.59
C GLN A 209 21.50 -4.95 2.54
N GLU A 210 22.20 -5.80 3.29
CA GLU A 210 21.60 -6.62 4.35
C GLU A 210 20.94 -5.74 5.42
N LEU A 211 21.62 -4.67 5.85
CA LEU A 211 21.08 -3.70 6.81
C LEU A 211 19.90 -2.93 6.23
N GLN A 212 19.97 -2.46 4.98
CA GLN A 212 18.86 -1.76 4.31
C GLN A 212 17.63 -2.67 4.16
N LEU A 213 17.83 -3.93 3.76
CA LEU A 213 16.76 -4.92 3.70
C LEU A 213 16.15 -5.14 5.08
N ARG A 214 16.98 -5.34 6.11
CA ARG A 214 16.53 -5.49 7.49
C ARG A 214 15.70 -4.30 7.94
N LEU A 215 16.22 -3.09 7.78
CA LEU A 215 15.54 -1.87 8.21
C LEU A 215 14.23 -1.67 7.46
N PHE A 216 14.19 -1.91 6.16
CA PHE A 216 12.95 -1.82 5.39
C PHE A 216 11.91 -2.84 5.88
N CYS A 217 12.24 -4.13 5.88
CA CYS A 217 11.30 -5.18 6.30
C CYS A 217 10.85 -4.99 7.75
N ARG A 218 11.78 -4.68 8.66
CA ARG A 218 11.47 -4.46 10.07
C ARG A 218 10.65 -3.19 10.26
N LYS A 219 11.09 -2.03 9.77
CA LYS A 219 10.42 -0.75 10.06
C LYS A 219 9.17 -0.49 9.24
N VAL A 220 9.02 -1.10 8.06
CA VAL A 220 7.87 -0.89 7.17
C VAL A 220 6.81 -1.96 7.36
N LEU A 221 7.19 -3.23 7.51
CA LEU A 221 6.25 -4.37 7.52
C LEU A 221 6.08 -4.99 8.91
N LEU A 222 7.17 -5.30 9.62
CA LEU A 222 7.12 -6.17 10.81
C LEU A 222 6.91 -5.41 12.13
N ASP A 223 7.72 -4.39 12.41
CA ASP A 223 7.71 -3.60 13.66
C ASP A 223 6.43 -2.77 13.85
N PRO A 224 5.84 -2.15 12.80
CA PRO A 224 4.59 -1.42 12.98
C PRO A 224 3.47 -2.34 13.46
N CYS A 225 3.47 -3.61 13.05
CA CYS A 225 2.45 -4.59 13.44
C CYS A 225 2.51 -4.92 14.94
N GLN A 226 1.75 -4.15 15.73
CA GLN A 226 1.63 -4.32 17.18
C GLN A 226 0.86 -5.60 17.55
N ASN A 227 0.05 -6.12 16.62
CA ASN A 227 -0.71 -7.35 16.79
C ASN A 227 0.08 -8.55 16.24
N GLN A 228 0.16 -9.62 17.03
CA GLN A 228 0.73 -10.92 16.65
C GLN A 228 0.24 -11.45 15.28
N PRO A 229 -1.07 -11.45 14.94
CA PRO A 229 -1.53 -11.97 13.66
C PRO A 229 -0.99 -11.19 12.45
N ASP A 230 -0.94 -9.86 12.54
CA ASP A 230 -0.46 -9.02 11.43
C ASP A 230 1.03 -9.24 11.19
N GLY A 231 1.83 -9.30 12.26
CA GLY A 231 3.26 -9.58 12.16
C GLY A 231 3.57 -10.95 11.57
N GLN A 232 2.79 -11.97 11.94
CA GLN A 232 2.90 -13.32 11.37
C GLN A 232 2.58 -13.33 9.88
N PHE A 233 1.52 -12.64 9.47
CA PHE A 233 1.15 -12.51 8.06
C PHE A 233 2.32 -11.99 7.21
N TRP A 234 2.89 -10.84 7.57
CA TRP A 234 3.99 -10.24 6.80
C TRP A 234 5.24 -11.12 6.79
N LEU A 235 5.54 -11.76 7.93
CA LEU A 235 6.68 -12.67 8.02
C LEU A 235 6.49 -13.88 7.10
N VAL A 236 5.30 -14.47 7.07
CA VAL A 236 4.97 -15.58 6.15
C VAL A 236 5.10 -15.12 4.70
N GLN A 237 4.60 -13.95 4.34
CA GLN A 237 4.73 -13.42 2.97
C GLN A 237 6.20 -13.22 2.56
N LEU A 238 7.04 -12.74 3.48
CA LEU A 238 8.48 -12.57 3.23
C LEU A 238 9.22 -13.89 3.04
N LEU A 239 8.82 -14.94 3.77
CA LEU A 239 9.52 -16.24 3.79
C LEU A 239 9.03 -17.22 2.72
N LYS A 240 7.73 -17.21 2.41
CA LYS A 240 7.05 -18.15 1.50
C LYS A 240 7.72 -18.33 0.13
N PRO A 241 8.32 -17.29 -0.51
CA PRO A 241 8.98 -17.45 -1.80
C PRO A 241 10.26 -18.29 -1.76
N TRP A 242 10.83 -18.54 -0.58
CA TRP A 242 12.18 -19.10 -0.44
C TRP A 242 12.18 -20.54 0.06
N PRO A 243 13.17 -21.37 -0.31
CA PRO A 243 13.38 -22.67 0.31
C PRO A 243 13.85 -22.54 1.76
N MET A 244 13.69 -23.59 2.56
CA MET A 244 13.92 -23.58 4.03
C MET A 244 15.27 -22.98 4.46
N VAL A 245 16.37 -23.31 3.77
CA VAL A 245 17.70 -22.79 4.11
C VAL A 245 17.79 -21.27 3.89
N SER A 246 17.21 -20.80 2.79
CA SER A 246 17.12 -19.37 2.47
C SER A 246 16.18 -18.63 3.42
N GLN A 247 15.10 -19.27 3.87
CA GLN A 247 14.23 -18.71 4.93
C GLN A 247 15.01 -18.50 6.24
N ALA A 248 15.82 -19.48 6.65
CA ALA A 248 16.66 -19.36 7.84
C ALA A 248 17.69 -18.23 7.70
N HIS A 249 18.31 -18.10 6.51
CA HIS A 249 19.23 -17.00 6.22
C HIS A 249 18.51 -15.64 6.24
N LEU A 250 17.32 -15.52 5.66
CA LEU A 250 16.53 -14.29 5.70
C LEU A 250 16.13 -13.92 7.14
N LEU A 251 15.67 -14.90 7.93
CA LEU A 251 15.39 -14.71 9.35
C LEU A 251 16.61 -14.19 10.11
N PHE A 252 17.80 -14.70 9.76
CA PHE A 252 19.04 -14.21 10.34
C PHE A 252 19.35 -12.75 9.98
N ILE A 253 19.14 -12.35 8.73
CA ILE A 253 19.28 -10.94 8.32
C ILE A 253 18.31 -10.05 9.11
N LEU A 254 17.05 -10.49 9.26
CA LEU A 254 15.98 -9.74 9.90
C LEU A 254 16.15 -9.60 11.43
N TYR A 255 16.54 -10.69 12.10
CA TYR A 255 16.51 -10.81 13.57
C TYR A 255 17.87 -11.08 14.20
N GLY A 256 18.90 -11.36 13.42
CA GLY A 256 20.23 -11.65 13.92
C GLY A 256 20.81 -10.50 14.74
N PRO A 257 21.79 -10.75 15.63
CA PRO A 257 22.38 -9.72 16.46
C PRO A 257 23.09 -8.66 15.62
N LEU A 258 22.85 -7.38 15.97
CA LEU A 258 23.56 -6.24 15.40
C LEU A 258 24.76 -5.90 16.28
N LEU A 259 25.95 -5.71 15.71
CA LEU A 259 27.08 -5.08 16.40
C LEU A 259 26.82 -3.57 16.58
N HIS A 260 27.62 -2.91 17.41
CA HIS A 260 27.51 -1.48 17.69
C HIS A 260 27.58 -0.58 16.43
N GLU A 261 28.09 -1.09 15.31
CA GLU A 261 28.13 -0.40 14.00
C GLU A 261 26.92 -0.70 13.10
N GLY A 262 25.90 -1.43 13.58
CA GLY A 262 24.74 -1.84 12.79
C GLY A 262 24.99 -3.10 11.93
N GLU A 263 26.01 -3.89 12.27
CA GLU A 263 26.40 -5.07 11.48
C GLU A 263 25.64 -6.33 11.90
N VAL A 264 25.09 -7.09 10.95
CA VAL A 264 24.54 -8.42 11.24
C VAL A 264 25.68 -9.41 11.47
N THR A 265 25.80 -9.94 12.68
CA THR A 265 26.89 -10.87 13.04
C THR A 265 26.56 -12.30 12.69
N PHE A 266 27.11 -12.81 11.60
CA PHE A 266 27.12 -14.25 11.31
C PHE A 266 28.17 -14.95 12.20
N ILE A 267 27.83 -15.20 13.46
CA ILE A 267 28.68 -16.03 14.32
C ILE A 267 28.67 -17.45 13.73
N LYS A 268 29.82 -17.90 13.20
CA LYS A 268 30.06 -19.33 12.95
C LYS A 268 30.04 -20.02 14.32
N GLN A 269 28.88 -20.49 14.75
CA GLN A 269 28.81 -21.51 15.79
C GLN A 269 29.51 -22.75 15.21
N ARG A 270 30.75 -22.99 15.62
CA ARG A 270 31.32 -24.34 15.52
C ARG A 270 30.35 -25.23 16.30
N CYS A 271 29.69 -26.15 15.61
CA CYS A 271 29.00 -27.25 16.26
C CYS A 271 30.03 -27.92 17.20
N GLY A 272 29.82 -27.78 18.49
CA GLY A 272 30.78 -28.15 19.51
C GLY A 272 31.02 -29.66 19.46
N LYS A 273 32.18 -30.06 18.93
CA LYS A 273 32.83 -31.27 19.41
C LYS A 273 33.49 -30.88 20.73
N THR A 274 32.94 -31.36 21.82
CA THR A 274 33.65 -31.47 23.09
C THR A 274 34.90 -32.31 22.87
N SER A 275 36.04 -31.64 22.67
CA SER A 275 37.34 -32.25 22.90
C SER A 275 38.23 -31.19 23.52
N ARG A 276 38.57 -31.45 24.79
CA ARG A 276 39.57 -30.76 25.58
C ARG A 276 40.86 -30.59 24.78
N GLY A 277 41.50 -29.44 24.93
CA GLY A 277 42.96 -29.30 24.80
C GLY A 277 43.45 -28.50 23.61
N GLY A 278 44.37 -27.57 23.91
CA GLY A 278 45.38 -27.08 22.98
C GLY A 278 44.99 -25.86 22.18
N GLY A 279 45.66 -24.73 22.46
CA GLY A 279 45.65 -23.59 21.57
C GLY A 279 46.23 -23.95 20.20
N ASP A 280 45.81 -23.21 19.17
CA ASP A 280 46.76 -22.59 18.25
C ASP A 280 46.04 -21.68 17.26
N ILE A 281 46.66 -20.51 17.09
CA ILE A 281 46.37 -19.51 16.07
C ILE A 281 46.83 -20.09 14.73
N TYR A 282 45.92 -20.32 13.78
CA TYR A 282 46.31 -20.69 12.42
C TYR A 282 45.88 -19.65 11.38
N ARG A 283 46.90 -19.00 10.82
CA ARG A 283 46.90 -18.32 9.52
C ARG A 283 46.43 -19.28 8.43
N ALA A 284 45.45 -18.87 7.62
CA ALA A 284 45.16 -19.54 6.36
C ALA A 284 46.02 -18.92 5.24
N ARG A 285 47.00 -19.69 4.78
CA ARG A 285 47.70 -19.51 3.49
C ARG A 285 46.74 -19.86 2.35
N GLN A 286 46.75 -19.03 1.31
CA GLN A 286 46.30 -19.37 -0.03
C GLN A 286 47.20 -20.46 -0.64
N ALA A 287 46.59 -21.44 -1.31
CA ALA A 287 47.22 -22.16 -2.42
C ALA A 287 46.13 -22.75 -3.33
N ALA A 288 46.21 -22.30 -4.59
CA ALA A 288 45.66 -22.78 -5.85
C ALA A 288 45.05 -24.20 -5.92
N LEU A 289 43.89 -24.27 -6.59
CA LEU A 289 43.72 -24.90 -7.91
C LEU A 289 42.57 -24.21 -8.64
#